data_AF-A0A349J9R3-F1
#
_entry.id   AF-A0A349J9R3-F1
#
_cell.length_a   1.000
_cell.length_b   1.000
_cell.length_c   1.000
_cell.angle_alpha   90.00
_cell.angle_beta   90.00
_cell.angle_gamma   90.00
#
_symmetry.space_group_name_H-M   'P 1'
#
loop_
_entity.id
_entity.type
_entity.pdbx_description
1 polymer ?
#
loop_
_entity_poly.entity_id
_entity_poly.type
_entity_poly.pdbx_seq_one_letter_code
_entity_poly.pdbx_strand_id
1 'polypeptide(L)'
;MPARNEPPGGAPQPGGWHRYLPLLLLIAAGLAAVPFAGRVVIANGNSSWTDAQGPSATALAQVESRFGRQDGFVIMVSAADVLAAPVVAWQQRLGAAVTTLPGVAGIDSLATAQDVQLDEGEPVPVALLAQPRERILAHPLYRNLLIAADGRAAGILVRLATTVDADAGIALEQRLRKLLASTPPPSGAEAVLGGLMCQQQAINRAVA
;
A
#
# COMPACT_ATOMS: atom_id res chain seq x y z
N MET A 1 -23.65 -67.24 -63.50
CA MET A 1 -22.70 -66.73 -62.49
C MET A 1 -22.13 -65.41 -62.99
N PRO A 2 -22.50 -64.26 -62.39
CA PRO A 2 -21.95 -62.96 -62.79
C PRO A 2 -20.60 -62.71 -62.10
N ALA A 3 -19.62 -62.23 -62.86
CA ALA A 3 -18.30 -61.83 -62.37
C ALA A 3 -18.42 -60.58 -61.47
N ARG A 4 -17.83 -60.64 -60.27
CA ARG A 4 -17.70 -59.48 -59.38
C ARG A 4 -16.63 -58.54 -59.94
N ASN A 5 -17.03 -57.34 -60.31
CA ASN A 5 -16.10 -56.24 -60.56
C ASN A 5 -15.53 -55.76 -59.22
N GLU A 6 -14.25 -56.03 -58.98
CA GLU A 6 -13.52 -55.37 -57.89
C GLU A 6 -13.22 -53.93 -58.29
N PRO A 7 -13.53 -52.94 -57.43
CA PRO A 7 -13.18 -51.55 -57.71
C PRO A 7 -11.66 -51.37 -57.67
N PRO A 8 -11.09 -50.52 -58.54
CA PRO A 8 -9.66 -50.29 -58.58
C PRO A 8 -9.19 -49.70 -57.25
N GLY A 9 -8.19 -50.36 -56.64
CA GLY A 9 -7.54 -49.90 -55.42
C GLY A 9 -6.93 -48.51 -55.64
N GLY A 10 -7.64 -47.47 -55.20
CA GLY A 10 -7.14 -46.11 -55.15
C GLY A 10 -5.99 -46.04 -54.16
N ALA A 11 -4.81 -45.64 -54.64
CA ALA A 11 -3.66 -45.38 -53.77
C ALA A 11 -4.07 -44.38 -52.66
N PRO A 12 -3.67 -44.62 -51.40
CA PRO A 12 -4.01 -43.76 -50.28
C PRO A 12 -3.53 -42.34 -50.58
N GLN A 13 -4.45 -41.38 -50.68
CA GLN A 13 -4.06 -40.00 -50.87
C GLN A 13 -3.20 -39.56 -49.67
N PRO A 14 -2.02 -38.97 -49.89
CA PRO A 14 -1.17 -38.49 -48.81
C PRO A 14 -1.97 -37.49 -47.98
N GLY A 15 -2.22 -37.86 -46.72
CA GLY A 15 -3.10 -37.14 -45.82
C GLY A 15 -2.76 -35.65 -45.77
N GLY A 16 -3.78 -34.80 -45.83
CA GLY A 16 -3.70 -33.34 -45.95
C GLY A 16 -3.15 -32.60 -44.71
N TRP A 17 -2.15 -33.14 -44.00
CA TRP A 17 -1.59 -32.55 -42.77
C TRP A 17 -1.01 -31.15 -43.00
N HIS A 18 -0.52 -30.88 -44.21
CA HIS A 18 -0.02 -29.57 -44.64
C HIS A 18 -1.09 -28.47 -44.61
N ARG A 19 -2.39 -28.82 -44.66
CA ARG A 19 -3.49 -27.84 -44.52
C ARG A 19 -3.62 -27.29 -43.10
N TYR A 20 -3.11 -28.01 -42.09
CA TYR A 20 -3.15 -27.58 -40.69
C TYR A 20 -1.86 -26.87 -40.24
N LEU A 21 -0.79 -26.92 -41.04
CA LEU A 21 0.48 -26.25 -40.76
C LEU A 21 0.33 -24.75 -40.41
N PRO A 22 -0.40 -23.92 -41.18
CA PRO A 22 -0.54 -22.50 -40.84
C PRO A 22 -1.29 -22.28 -39.52
N LEU A 23 -2.29 -23.10 -39.22
CA LEU A 23 -3.04 -23.04 -37.96
C LEU A 23 -2.16 -23.41 -36.77
N LEU A 24 -1.36 -24.48 -36.88
CA LEU A 24 -0.42 -24.90 -35.84
C LEU A 24 0.67 -23.85 -35.60
N LEU A 25 1.17 -23.21 -36.65
CA LEU A 25 2.14 -22.11 -36.52
C LEU A 25 1.51 -20.88 -35.84
N LEU A 26 0.25 -20.56 -36.14
CA LEU A 26 -0.45 -19.44 -35.51
C LEU A 26 -0.74 -19.71 -34.03
N ILE A 27 -1.12 -20.94 -33.68
CA ILE A 27 -1.28 -21.37 -32.28
C ILE A 27 0.08 -21.33 -31.56
N ALA A 28 1.15 -21.84 -32.17
CA ALA A 28 2.48 -21.82 -31.59
C ALA A 28 3.00 -20.39 -31.39
N ALA A 29 2.78 -19.49 -32.36
CA ALA A 29 3.12 -18.07 -32.24
C ALA A 29 2.32 -17.37 -31.14
N GLY A 30 1.01 -17.65 -31.03
CA GLY A 30 0.16 -17.13 -29.97
C GLY A 30 0.59 -17.61 -28.58
N LEU A 31 0.90 -18.90 -28.44
CA LEU A 31 1.40 -19.48 -27.19
C LEU A 31 2.80 -18.96 -26.82
N ALA A 32 3.67 -18.72 -27.81
CA ALA A 32 4.99 -18.15 -27.59
C ALA A 32 4.93 -16.69 -27.10
N ALA A 33 3.85 -15.96 -27.39
CA ALA A 33 3.64 -14.59 -26.91
C ALA A 33 3.07 -14.51 -25.48
N VAL A 34 2.47 -15.57 -24.95
CA VAL A 34 1.92 -15.64 -23.57
C VAL A 34 2.93 -15.23 -22.49
N PRO A 35 4.20 -15.72 -22.47
CA PRO A 35 5.18 -15.29 -21.47
C PRO A 35 5.57 -13.81 -21.59
N PHE A 36 5.38 -13.18 -22.76
CA PHE A 36 5.61 -11.75 -22.96
C PHE A 36 4.43 -10.89 -22.50
N ALA A 37 3.20 -11.37 -22.69
CA ALA A 37 1.99 -10.68 -22.22
C ALA A 37 2.00 -10.53 -20.68
N GLY A 38 2.51 -11.53 -19.95
CA GLY A 38 2.69 -11.44 -18.50
C GLY A 38 3.78 -10.47 -18.02
N ARG A 39 4.57 -9.88 -18.94
CA ARG A 39 5.64 -8.90 -18.64
C ARG A 39 5.27 -7.47 -19.03
N VAL A 40 4.07 -7.24 -19.55
CA VAL A 40 3.57 -5.89 -19.78
C VAL A 40 3.18 -5.29 -18.43
N VAL A 41 4.18 -4.74 -17.74
CA VAL A 41 3.96 -3.92 -16.55
C VAL A 41 3.46 -2.58 -17.06
N ILE A 42 2.14 -2.37 -17.01
CA ILE A 42 1.58 -1.06 -17.30
C ILE A 42 2.13 -0.12 -16.23
N ALA A 43 2.86 0.92 -16.65
CA ALA A 43 3.39 1.94 -15.76
C ALA A 43 2.23 2.80 -15.24
N ASN A 44 1.46 2.26 -14.30
CA ASN A 44 0.31 2.92 -13.66
C ASN A 44 0.74 3.85 -12.52
N GLY A 45 2.03 4.15 -12.40
CA GLY A 45 2.55 5.07 -11.40
C GLY A 45 2.38 6.53 -11.82
N ASN A 46 2.31 7.42 -10.83
CA ASN A 46 2.40 8.88 -11.03
C ASN A 46 3.70 9.30 -11.75
N SER A 47 4.68 8.40 -11.87
CA SER A 47 5.89 8.59 -12.68
C SER A 47 5.61 8.81 -14.17
N SER A 48 4.44 8.41 -14.68
CA SER A 48 4.02 8.74 -16.05
C SER A 48 3.64 10.22 -16.22
N TRP A 49 3.41 10.94 -15.12
CA TRP A 49 3.02 12.36 -15.09
C TRP A 49 4.22 13.27 -14.80
N THR A 50 5.39 12.69 -14.51
CA THR A 50 6.60 13.41 -14.18
C THR A 50 7.73 13.02 -15.14
N ASP A 51 8.62 13.96 -15.43
CA ASP A 51 9.84 13.66 -16.17
C ASP A 51 10.79 12.88 -15.25
N ALA A 52 10.80 11.55 -15.40
CA ALA A 52 11.63 10.64 -14.61
C ALA A 52 13.14 10.89 -14.75
N GLN A 53 13.58 11.61 -15.78
CA GLN A 53 14.99 11.99 -15.98
C GLN A 53 15.26 13.48 -15.74
N GLY A 54 14.23 14.25 -15.39
CA GLY A 54 14.33 15.69 -15.19
C GLY A 54 15.07 16.09 -13.90
N PRO A 55 15.44 17.37 -13.75
CA PRO A 55 16.09 17.89 -12.55
C PRO A 55 15.29 17.63 -11.27
N SER A 56 13.95 17.65 -11.36
CA SER A 56 13.05 17.36 -10.22
C SER A 56 13.15 15.92 -9.74
N ALA A 57 13.32 14.93 -10.63
CA ALA A 57 13.50 13.53 -10.24
C ALA A 57 14.84 13.34 -9.50
N THR A 58 15.90 13.99 -9.97
CA THR A 58 17.20 13.99 -9.29
C THR A 58 17.13 14.65 -7.91
N ALA A 59 16.45 15.79 -7.81
CA ALA A 59 16.26 16.48 -6.53
C ALA A 59 15.44 15.65 -5.55
N LEU A 60 14.36 14.99 -6.01
CA LEU A 60 13.56 14.09 -5.20
C LEU A 60 14.39 12.90 -4.70
N ALA A 61 15.16 12.25 -5.57
CA ALA A 61 16.04 11.16 -5.17
C ALA A 61 17.08 11.59 -4.12
N GLN A 62 17.61 12.82 -4.22
CA GLN A 62 18.49 13.37 -3.19
C GLN A 62 17.77 13.59 -1.86
N VAL A 63 16.54 14.12 -1.88
CA VAL A 63 15.71 14.28 -0.68
C VAL A 63 15.41 12.92 -0.06
N GLU A 64 14.98 11.94 -0.85
CA GLU A 64 14.70 10.58 -0.38
C GLU A 64 15.94 9.89 0.19
N SER A 65 17.12 10.12 -0.41
CA SER A 65 18.38 9.55 0.11
C SER A 65 18.80 10.16 1.45
N ARG A 66 18.48 11.44 1.69
CA ARG A 66 18.88 12.18 2.90
C ARG A 66 17.86 12.09 4.02
N PHE A 67 16.58 12.16 3.68
CA PHE A 67 15.47 12.26 4.63
C PHE A 67 14.59 11.00 4.65
N GLY A 68 14.87 10.03 3.79
CA GLY A 68 14.05 8.83 3.60
C GLY A 68 12.87 9.06 2.66
N ARG A 69 12.24 7.95 2.23
CA ARG A 69 10.99 7.98 1.44
C ARG A 69 9.84 8.38 2.36
N GLN A 70 9.06 9.39 1.95
CA GLN A 70 7.84 9.82 2.66
C GLN A 70 6.64 8.91 2.36
N ASP A 71 6.89 7.63 2.11
CA ASP A 71 5.84 6.64 1.88
C ASP A 71 5.49 5.99 3.20
N GLY A 72 4.20 6.07 3.53
CA GLY A 72 3.68 5.58 4.79
C GLY A 72 2.20 5.28 4.71
N PHE A 73 1.72 4.64 5.77
CA PHE A 73 0.29 4.54 6.02
C PHE A 73 -0.12 5.60 7.02
N VAL A 74 -1.36 6.05 6.92
CA VAL A 74 -1.97 6.91 7.94
C VAL A 74 -3.15 6.16 8.51
N ILE A 75 -3.16 5.95 9.82
CA ILE A 75 -4.34 5.47 10.52
C ILE A 75 -5.03 6.69 11.14
N MET A 76 -6.19 7.03 10.61
CA MET A 76 -7.01 8.11 11.13
C MET A 76 -7.93 7.55 12.21
N VAL A 77 -7.96 8.21 13.37
CA VAL A 77 -8.80 7.86 14.51
C VAL A 77 -9.79 8.99 14.72
N SER A 78 -11.08 8.69 14.78
CA SER A 78 -12.13 9.67 15.07
C SER A 78 -12.90 9.26 16.32
N ALA A 79 -13.26 10.23 17.17
CA ALA A 79 -14.05 10.02 18.37
C ALA A 79 -14.74 11.32 18.81
N ALA A 80 -15.61 11.24 19.82
CA ALA A 80 -16.08 12.45 20.50
C ALA A 80 -14.93 13.23 21.17
N ASP A 81 -13.95 12.51 21.71
CA ASP A 81 -12.69 13.05 22.23
C ASP A 81 -11.57 12.01 22.06
N VAL A 82 -10.60 12.28 21.18
CA VAL A 82 -9.47 11.36 20.94
C VAL A 82 -8.43 11.37 22.08
N LEU A 83 -8.53 12.33 22.99
CA LEU A 83 -7.72 12.43 24.20
C LEU A 83 -8.34 11.70 25.39
N ALA A 84 -9.55 11.15 25.23
CA ALA A 84 -10.16 10.33 26.26
C ALA A 84 -9.26 9.13 26.60
N ALA A 85 -9.06 8.87 27.90
CA ALA A 85 -8.19 7.81 28.41
C ALA A 85 -8.35 6.44 27.70
N PRO A 86 -9.56 5.90 27.45
CA PRO A 86 -9.69 4.63 26.73
C PRO A 86 -9.20 4.69 25.28
N VAL A 87 -9.37 5.83 24.60
CA VAL A 87 -8.92 6.03 23.22
C VAL A 87 -7.40 6.14 23.17
N VAL A 88 -6.78 6.90 24.08
CA VAL A 88 -5.32 7.01 24.20
C VAL A 88 -4.69 5.65 24.53
N ALA A 89 -5.25 4.91 25.49
CA ALA A 89 -4.75 3.58 25.84
C ALA A 89 -4.87 2.58 24.68
N TRP A 90 -5.94 2.68 23.88
CA TRP A 90 -6.07 1.89 22.65
C TRP A 90 -5.04 2.29 21.60
N GLN A 91 -4.82 3.58 21.35
CA GLN A 91 -3.79 4.07 20.41
C GLN A 91 -2.40 3.60 20.81
N GLN A 92 -2.06 3.59 22.10
CA GLN A 92 -0.78 3.06 22.61
C GLN A 92 -0.61 1.57 22.31
N ARG A 93 -1.64 0.75 22.58
CA ARG A 93 -1.59 -0.69 22.28
C ARG A 93 -1.50 -0.97 20.79
N LEU A 94 -2.30 -0.27 19.98
CA LEU A 94 -2.24 -0.37 18.53
C LEU A 94 -0.86 0.03 18.02
N GLY A 95 -0.33 1.16 18.49
CA GLY A 95 1.00 1.64 18.12
C GLY A 95 2.09 0.63 18.42
N ALA A 96 2.11 0.09 19.65
CA ALA A 96 3.05 -0.97 20.02
C ALA A 96 2.93 -2.19 19.08
N ALA A 97 1.71 -2.65 18.79
CA ALA A 97 1.52 -3.76 17.86
C ALA A 97 1.98 -3.45 16.43
N VAL A 98 1.69 -2.25 15.91
CA VAL A 98 2.13 -1.79 14.58
C VAL A 98 3.65 -1.79 14.48
N THR A 99 4.36 -1.31 15.50
CA THR A 99 5.84 -1.27 15.48
C THR A 99 6.50 -2.65 15.41
N THR A 100 5.77 -3.72 15.77
CA THR A 100 6.28 -5.10 15.63
C THR A 100 6.13 -5.69 14.23
N LEU A 101 5.41 -5.02 13.33
CA LEU A 101 5.15 -5.55 11.99
C LEU A 101 6.40 -5.44 11.10
N PRO A 102 6.77 -6.51 10.36
CA PRO A 102 7.89 -6.44 9.43
C PRO A 102 7.66 -5.40 8.34
N GLY A 103 8.64 -4.51 8.16
CA GLY A 103 8.59 -3.39 7.21
C GLY A 103 8.18 -2.05 7.82
N VAL A 104 7.83 -2.00 9.11
CA VAL A 104 7.60 -0.75 9.83
C VAL A 104 8.92 -0.24 10.41
N ALA A 105 9.30 1.00 10.09
CA ALA A 105 10.45 1.67 10.67
C ALA A 105 10.12 2.40 11.97
N GLY A 106 8.88 2.88 12.10
CA GLY A 106 8.41 3.59 13.27
C GLY A 106 7.00 4.12 13.10
N ILE A 107 6.49 4.76 14.16
CA ILE A 107 5.21 5.45 14.14
C ILE A 107 5.33 6.83 14.76
N ASP A 108 4.64 7.79 14.16
CA ASP A 108 4.46 9.13 14.72
C ASP A 108 2.98 9.27 15.07
N SER A 109 2.69 9.35 16.36
CA SER A 109 1.34 9.29 16.91
C SER A 109 1.27 10.14 18.15
N LEU A 110 0.07 10.44 18.63
CA LEU A 110 -0.11 11.03 19.96
C LEU A 110 0.74 10.31 21.02
N ALA A 111 0.60 8.99 21.10
CA ALA A 111 1.28 8.17 22.10
C ALA A 111 2.82 8.29 22.08
N THR A 112 3.42 8.52 20.91
CA THR A 112 4.87 8.62 20.72
C THR A 112 5.37 10.04 20.58
N ALA A 113 4.48 11.04 20.53
CA ALA A 113 4.85 12.43 20.28
C ALA A 113 5.68 13.05 21.41
N GLN A 114 5.70 12.43 22.58
CA GLN A 114 6.57 12.83 23.70
C GLN A 114 8.02 12.35 23.54
N ASP A 115 8.26 11.36 22.68
CA ASP A 115 9.57 10.72 22.49
C ASP A 115 10.37 11.37 21.34
N VAL A 116 9.80 12.40 20.72
CA VAL A 116 10.47 13.13 19.63
C VAL A 116 11.63 13.93 20.23
N GLN A 117 12.84 13.61 19.76
CA GLN A 117 14.01 14.45 20.02
C GLN A 117 13.87 15.73 19.20
N LEU A 118 13.90 16.85 19.91
CA LEU A 118 13.75 18.17 19.32
C LEU A 118 15.09 18.92 19.32
N ASP A 119 15.25 19.80 18.35
CA ASP A 119 16.40 20.69 18.28
C ASP A 119 16.29 21.81 19.33
N GLU A 120 17.41 22.49 19.59
CA GLU A 120 17.48 23.57 20.58
C GLU A 120 16.54 24.72 20.19
N GLY A 121 15.56 25.04 21.05
CA GLY A 121 14.57 26.10 20.84
C GLY A 121 13.18 25.63 20.38
N GLU A 122 13.01 24.34 20.13
CA GLU A 122 11.70 23.78 19.77
C GLU A 122 10.79 23.52 21.00
N PRO A 123 9.45 23.48 20.81
CA PRO A 123 8.51 23.33 21.92
C PRO A 123 8.62 21.95 22.58
N VAL A 124 9.12 21.90 23.81
CA VAL A 124 9.29 20.65 24.57
C VAL A 124 8.00 19.83 24.59
N PRO A 125 8.04 18.54 24.21
CA PRO A 125 6.84 17.71 24.20
C PRO A 125 6.24 17.60 25.60
N VAL A 126 4.91 17.49 25.67
CA VAL A 126 4.19 17.42 26.94
C VAL A 126 3.54 16.05 27.08
N ALA A 127 3.72 15.41 28.24
CA ALA A 127 3.14 14.10 28.52
C ALA A 127 1.61 14.15 28.43
N LEU A 128 1.03 13.41 27.49
CA LEU A 128 -0.39 13.45 27.16
C LEU A 128 -1.33 13.17 28.32
N LEU A 129 -0.97 12.24 29.21
CA LEU A 129 -1.84 11.81 30.31
C LEU A 129 -1.73 12.69 31.56
N ALA A 130 -0.74 13.60 31.60
CA ALA A 130 -0.46 14.42 32.78
C ALA A 130 -0.85 15.90 32.59
N GLN A 131 -1.35 16.28 31.42
CA GLN A 131 -1.58 17.68 31.07
C GLN A 131 -3.06 17.98 30.81
N PRO A 132 -3.52 19.20 31.12
CA PRO A 132 -4.86 19.65 30.74
C PRO A 132 -5.07 19.54 29.23
N ARG A 133 -6.28 19.13 28.84
CA ARG A 133 -6.72 18.98 27.45
C ARG A 133 -6.41 20.22 26.61
N GLU A 134 -6.68 21.40 27.16
CA GLU A 134 -6.50 22.69 26.49
C GLU A 134 -5.02 22.92 26.13
N ARG A 135 -4.10 22.47 26.99
CA ARG A 135 -2.66 22.60 26.74
C ARG A 135 -2.21 21.69 25.59
N ILE A 136 -2.71 20.47 25.54
CA ILE A 136 -2.40 19.51 24.47
C ILE A 136 -2.90 20.05 23.13
N LEU A 137 -4.15 20.53 23.08
CA LEU A 137 -4.76 21.07 21.86
C LEU A 137 -4.15 22.41 21.41
N ALA A 138 -3.55 23.17 22.32
CA ALA A 138 -2.81 24.38 21.98
C ALA A 138 -1.36 24.11 21.55
N HIS A 139 -0.84 22.90 21.76
CA HIS A 139 0.57 22.62 21.52
C HIS A 139 0.90 22.57 20.02
N PRO A 140 1.91 23.33 19.54
CA PRO A 140 2.24 23.40 18.11
C PRO A 140 2.62 22.06 17.47
N LEU A 141 3.27 21.16 18.23
CA LEU A 141 3.66 19.83 17.72
C LEU A 141 2.48 18.85 17.60
N TYR A 142 1.36 19.13 18.26
CA TYR A 142 0.20 18.22 18.26
C TYR A 142 -0.92 18.76 17.40
N ARG A 143 -1.23 20.05 17.54
CA ARG A 143 -2.32 20.71 16.84
C ARG A 143 -2.05 20.77 15.34
N ASN A 144 -3.01 20.31 14.55
CA ASN A 144 -2.98 20.26 13.08
C ASN A 144 -1.91 19.34 12.47
N LEU A 145 -1.06 18.71 13.29
CA LEU A 145 -0.11 17.68 12.86
C LEU A 145 -0.61 16.29 13.22
N LEU A 146 -0.91 16.06 14.50
CA LEU A 146 -1.33 14.76 15.03
C LEU A 146 -2.77 14.76 15.54
N ILE A 147 -3.33 15.93 15.88
CA ILE A 147 -4.70 16.10 16.37
C ILE A 147 -5.39 17.23 15.64
N ALA A 148 -6.66 17.03 15.28
CA ALA A 148 -7.54 18.12 14.86
C ALA A 148 -7.73 19.15 15.99
N ALA A 149 -7.96 20.41 15.60
CA ALA A 149 -8.10 21.52 16.55
C ALA A 149 -9.26 21.36 17.56
N ASP A 150 -10.28 20.57 17.22
CA ASP A 150 -11.42 20.27 18.08
C ASP A 150 -11.20 19.04 19.00
N GLY A 151 -10.09 18.32 18.81
CA GLY A 151 -9.78 17.09 19.54
C GLY A 151 -10.64 15.88 19.13
N ARG A 152 -11.30 15.92 17.97
CA ARG A 152 -12.21 14.84 17.52
C ARG A 152 -11.57 13.87 16.53
N ALA A 153 -10.41 14.20 16.01
CA ALA A 153 -9.63 13.33 15.14
C ALA A 153 -8.15 13.35 15.49
N ALA A 154 -7.49 12.22 15.31
CA ALA A 154 -6.05 12.07 15.44
C ALA A 154 -5.46 11.21 14.31
N GLY A 155 -4.21 11.47 13.97
CA GLY A 155 -3.44 10.69 12.99
C GLY A 155 -2.36 9.85 13.67
N ILE A 156 -2.19 8.63 13.18
CA ILE A 156 -1.02 7.78 13.44
C ILE A 156 -0.33 7.58 12.09
N LEU A 157 0.83 8.19 11.92
CA LEU A 157 1.67 7.99 10.74
C LEU A 157 2.53 6.75 10.95
N VAL A 158 2.46 5.81 10.02
CA VAL A 158 3.27 4.60 10.02
C VAL A 158 4.36 4.76 8.98
N ARG A 159 5.60 4.92 9.44
CA ARG A 159 6.77 5.05 8.58
C ARG A 159 7.26 3.68 8.14
N LEU A 160 7.54 3.54 6.85
CA LEU A 160 8.04 2.29 6.29
C LEU A 160 9.56 2.24 6.36
N ALA A 161 10.10 1.03 6.52
CA ALA A 161 11.52 0.80 6.31
C ALA A 161 11.88 1.04 4.84
N THR A 162 13.07 1.58 4.59
CA THR A 162 13.56 1.88 3.23
C THR A 162 13.69 0.64 2.34
N THR A 163 13.71 -0.55 2.94
CA THR A 163 13.76 -1.84 2.25
C THR A 163 12.39 -2.35 1.78
N VAL A 164 11.30 -1.64 2.09
CA VAL A 164 9.95 -2.03 1.67
C VAL A 164 9.71 -1.63 0.22
N ASP A 165 9.61 -2.64 -0.65
CA ASP A 165 9.14 -2.49 -2.02
C ASP A 165 7.60 -2.47 -2.10
N ALA A 166 7.06 -2.38 -3.32
CA ALA A 166 5.61 -2.28 -3.54
C ALA A 166 4.85 -3.52 -3.04
N ASP A 167 5.36 -4.72 -3.29
CA ASP A 167 4.70 -5.97 -2.91
C ASP A 167 4.73 -6.16 -1.38
N ALA A 168 5.87 -5.87 -0.75
CA ALA A 168 5.99 -5.85 0.71
C ALA A 168 5.07 -4.80 1.34
N GLY A 169 4.91 -3.63 0.70
CA GLY A 169 3.96 -2.60 1.07
C GLY A 169 2.51 -3.09 1.02
N ILE A 170 2.13 -3.81 -0.03
CA ILE A 170 0.80 -4.42 -0.16
C ILE A 170 0.55 -5.45 0.95
N ALA A 171 1.51 -6.34 1.19
CA ALA A 171 1.43 -7.32 2.27
C ALA A 171 1.36 -6.65 3.66
N LEU A 172 2.05 -5.53 3.85
CA LEU A 172 1.98 -4.75 5.09
C LEU A 172 0.61 -4.07 5.26
N GLU A 173 0.02 -3.50 4.21
CA GLU A 173 -1.34 -2.95 4.28
C GLU A 173 -2.34 -4.01 4.77
N GLN A 174 -2.28 -5.23 4.19
CA GLN A 174 -3.16 -6.31 4.59
C GLN A 174 -2.98 -6.70 6.07
N ARG A 175 -1.73 -6.71 6.55
CA ARG A 175 -1.42 -6.95 7.96
C ARG A 175 -1.96 -5.84 8.86
N LEU A 176 -1.83 -4.58 8.47
CA LEU A 176 -2.40 -3.43 9.18
C LEU A 176 -3.93 -3.52 9.25
N ARG A 177 -4.61 -3.86 8.15
CA ARG A 177 -6.06 -4.06 8.13
C ARG A 177 -6.51 -5.19 9.07
N LYS A 178 -5.80 -6.32 9.05
CA LYS A 178 -6.08 -7.44 9.98
C LYS A 178 -5.86 -7.02 11.43
N LEU A 179 -4.80 -6.27 11.71
CA LEU A 179 -4.49 -5.77 13.05
C LEU A 179 -5.56 -4.80 13.57
N LEU A 180 -6.04 -3.88 12.72
CA LEU A 180 -7.14 -2.97 13.07
C LEU A 180 -8.44 -3.74 13.33
N ALA A 181 -8.71 -4.80 12.57
CA ALA A 181 -9.88 -5.65 12.78
C ALA A 181 -9.78 -6.47 14.08
N SER A 182 -8.59 -6.95 14.44
CA SER A 182 -8.37 -7.72 15.68
C SER A 182 -8.21 -6.84 16.92
N THR A 183 -7.98 -5.54 16.74
CA THR A 183 -7.80 -4.54 17.81
C THR A 183 -8.82 -3.42 17.63
N PRO A 184 -10.13 -3.70 17.76
CA PRO A 184 -11.15 -2.70 17.48
C PRO A 184 -11.01 -1.48 18.41
N PRO A 185 -11.32 -0.26 17.92
CA PRO A 185 -11.35 0.93 18.75
C PRO A 185 -12.40 0.79 19.86
N PRO A 186 -12.26 1.54 20.97
CA PRO A 186 -13.28 1.57 22.02
C PRO A 186 -14.61 2.13 21.49
N SER A 187 -15.70 1.85 22.20
CA SER A 187 -17.05 2.31 21.82
C SER A 187 -17.10 3.82 21.58
N GLY A 188 -17.70 4.23 20.45
CA GLY A 188 -17.80 5.63 20.04
C GLY A 188 -16.55 6.20 19.37
N ALA A 189 -15.54 5.37 19.11
CA ALA A 189 -14.40 5.70 18.27
C ALA A 189 -14.37 4.83 17.01
N GLU A 190 -13.80 5.37 15.93
CA GLU A 190 -13.60 4.69 14.66
C GLU A 190 -12.13 4.84 14.24
N ALA A 191 -11.64 3.88 13.45
CA ALA A 191 -10.29 3.90 12.92
C ALA A 191 -10.30 3.49 11.44
N VAL A 192 -9.65 4.29 10.60
CA VAL A 192 -9.58 4.06 9.15
C VAL A 192 -8.13 4.10 8.69
N LEU A 193 -7.73 3.06 7.95
CA LEU A 193 -6.43 3.01 7.29
C LEU A 193 -6.49 3.73 5.95
N GLY A 194 -5.57 4.68 5.75
CA GLY A 194 -5.36 5.43 4.52
C GLY A 194 -3.88 5.61 4.19
N GLY A 195 -3.61 6.52 3.25
CA GLY A 195 -2.29 6.75 2.66
C GLY A 195 -2.28 6.45 1.16
N LEU A 196 -1.22 6.89 0.49
CA LEU A 196 -1.11 6.78 -0.98
C LEU A 196 -1.16 5.32 -1.45
N MET A 197 -0.50 4.40 -0.73
CA MET A 197 -0.52 2.98 -1.07
C MET A 197 -1.93 2.38 -0.99
N CYS A 198 -2.73 2.79 0.00
CA CYS A 198 -4.13 2.36 0.12
C CYS A 198 -4.99 2.86 -1.06
N GLN A 199 -4.76 4.11 -1.49
CA GLN A 199 -5.45 4.68 -2.65
C GLN A 199 -5.06 3.94 -3.94
N GLN A 200 -3.77 3.69 -4.15
CA GLN A 200 -3.28 2.93 -5.31
C GLN A 200 -3.89 1.53 -5.38
N GLN A 201 -3.95 0.81 -4.26
CA GLN A 201 -4.59 -0.50 -4.22
C GLN A 201 -6.10 -0.44 -4.46
N ALA A 202 -6.79 0.56 -3.92
CA ALA A 202 -8.22 0.73 -4.15
C ALA A 202 -8.53 0.97 -5.64
N ILE A 203 -7.73 1.81 -6.30
CA ILE A 203 -7.82 2.05 -7.75
C ILE A 203 -7.53 0.76 -8.53
N ASN A 204 -6.44 0.06 -8.21
CA ASN A 204 -6.10 -1.19 -8.89
C ASN A 204 -7.22 -2.25 -8.78
N ARG A 205 -7.89 -2.35 -7.62
CA ARG A 205 -9.05 -3.25 -7.45
C ARG A 205 -10.30 -2.80 -8.20
N ALA A 206 -10.48 -1.51 -8.42
CA ALA A 206 -11.65 -0.98 -9.13
C ALA A 206 -11.53 -1.12 -10.66
N VAL A 207 -10.29 -1.24 -11.18
CA VAL A 207 -9.99 -1.33 -12.61
C VAL A 207 -9.73 -2.78 -13.06
N ALA A 208 -9.39 -3.69 -12.14
CA ALA A 208 -9.21 -5.12 -12.40
C ALA A 208 -10.54 -5.86 -12.52
#